data_AF-A0A9D8MLA8-F1
#
_entry.id   AF-A0A9D8MLA8-F1
#
_cell.length_a   1.000
_cell.length_b   1.000
_cell.length_c   1.000
_cell.angle_alpha   90.00
_cell.angle_beta   90.00
_cell.angle_gamma   90.00
#
_symmetry.space_group_name_H-M   'P 1'
#
loop_
_entity.id
_entity.type
_entity.pdbx_description
1 polymer ?
#
loop_
_entity_poly.entity_id
_entity_poly.type
_entity_poly.pdbx_seq_one_letter_code
_entity_poly.pdbx_strand_id
1 'polypeptide(L)'
;MTRVFLMAFLLVSAVACRQQQPPSAESYYMQGKAYEQQGRTADALRQYQLAYGNGSDNSEYVRKSINAMGQLYLAAGRRDDALTQFRRSYDYAASSHDTVLMVLSLRDMSRCLRTPEWLPSAANCFERADQLITSAHLDSLRQQLLPEWTDVLTQLGEKRDPTPSPSLQGGE
;
A
#
# COMPACT_ATOMS: atom_id res chain seq x y z
N MET A 1 -38.52 17.54 49.49
CA MET A 1 -38.61 16.73 48.26
C MET A 1 -37.92 17.37 47.04
N THR A 2 -37.20 18.48 47.18
CA THR A 2 -36.57 19.21 46.06
C THR A 2 -35.09 18.87 45.83
N ARG A 3 -34.39 18.30 46.81
CA ARG A 3 -32.95 17.96 46.70
C ARG A 3 -32.67 16.68 45.91
N VAL A 4 -33.61 15.73 45.87
CA VAL A 4 -33.48 14.48 45.10
C VAL A 4 -33.62 14.73 43.59
N PHE A 5 -34.48 15.68 43.19
CA PHE A 5 -34.67 16.06 41.79
C PHE A 5 -33.45 16.80 41.19
N LEU A 6 -32.74 17.61 41.98
CA LEU A 6 -31.54 18.32 41.52
C LEU A 6 -30.35 17.37 41.28
N MET A 7 -30.23 16.32 42.10
CA MET A 7 -29.21 15.27 41.95
C MET A 7 -29.47 14.35 40.76
N ALA A 8 -30.74 14.08 40.43
CA ALA A 8 -31.11 13.30 39.25
C ALA A 8 -30.80 14.03 37.92
N PHE A 9 -30.91 15.36 37.90
CA PHE A 9 -30.64 16.15 36.69
C PHE A 9 -29.14 16.24 36.34
N LEU A 10 -28.26 16.28 37.35
CA LEU A 10 -26.81 16.37 37.13
C LEU A 10 -26.20 15.06 36.61
N LEU A 11 -26.76 13.90 36.98
CA LEU A 11 -26.30 12.59 36.51
C LEU A 11 -26.64 12.35 35.03
N VAL A 12 -27.77 12.87 34.54
CA VAL A 12 -28.17 12.76 33.12
C VAL A 12 -27.26 13.61 32.22
N SER A 13 -26.86 14.80 32.66
CA SER A 13 -25.90 15.64 31.93
C SER A 13 -24.47 15.06 31.90
N ALA A 14 -24.07 14.31 32.94
CA ALA A 14 -22.75 13.65 32.98
C ALA A 14 -22.68 12.41 32.06
N VAL A 15 -23.80 11.70 31.87
CA VAL A 15 -23.89 10.56 30.94
C VAL A 15 -24.01 11.02 29.48
N ALA A 16 -24.66 12.16 29.22
CA ALA A 16 -24.79 12.75 27.89
C ALA A 16 -23.47 13.36 27.35
N CYS A 17 -22.53 13.71 28.22
CA CYS A 17 -21.19 14.18 27.85
C CYS A 17 -20.15 13.05 27.93
N ARG A 18 -20.54 11.80 27.62
CA ARG A 18 -19.55 10.77 27.30
C ARG A 18 -18.92 11.20 25.98
N GLN A 19 -17.78 11.89 26.07
CA GLN A 19 -17.02 12.35 24.92
C GLN A 19 -16.86 11.19 23.95
N GLN A 20 -17.61 11.22 22.85
CA GLN A 20 -17.30 10.45 21.67
C GLN A 20 -15.98 11.05 21.17
N GLN A 21 -14.87 10.50 21.65
CA GLN A 21 -13.57 10.83 21.09
C GLN A 21 -13.71 10.67 19.57
N PRO A 22 -13.29 11.67 18.77
CA PRO A 22 -13.34 11.53 17.31
C PRO A 22 -12.66 10.20 16.94
N PRO A 23 -13.23 9.42 16.02
CA PRO A 23 -12.72 8.09 15.73
C PRO A 23 -11.23 8.17 15.37
N SER A 24 -10.43 7.32 16.02
CA SER A 24 -8.98 7.26 15.77
C SER A 24 -8.69 6.68 14.38
N ALA A 25 -7.47 6.92 13.87
CA ALA A 25 -7.00 6.28 12.64
C ALA A 25 -7.13 4.74 12.69
N GLU A 26 -6.94 4.13 13.87
CA GLU A 26 -7.18 2.70 14.10
C GLU A 26 -8.64 2.31 13.85
N SER A 27 -9.59 3.05 14.42
CA SER A 27 -11.01 2.76 14.26
C SER A 27 -11.42 2.80 12.78
N TYR A 28 -11.00 3.83 12.06
CA TYR A 28 -11.26 3.93 10.62
C TYR A 28 -10.58 2.81 9.84
N TYR A 29 -9.33 2.46 10.15
CA TYR A 29 -8.64 1.34 9.49
C TYR A 29 -9.40 0.01 9.70
N MET A 30 -9.85 -0.28 10.91
CA MET A 30 -10.61 -1.49 11.23
C MET A 30 -11.95 -1.53 10.49
N GLN A 31 -12.65 -0.39 10.40
CA GLN A 31 -13.88 -0.28 9.60
C GLN A 31 -13.59 -0.52 8.11
N GLY A 32 -12.48 0.00 7.59
CA GLY A 32 -12.03 -0.26 6.22
C GLY A 32 -11.81 -1.75 5.97
N LYS A 33 -11.10 -2.44 6.88
CA LYS A 33 -10.90 -3.90 6.80
C LYS A 33 -12.23 -4.66 6.82
N ALA A 34 -13.19 -4.24 7.63
CA ALA A 34 -14.51 -4.87 7.68
C ALA A 34 -15.28 -4.70 6.36
N TYR A 35 -15.23 -3.52 5.74
CA TYR A 35 -15.85 -3.29 4.43
C TYR A 35 -15.13 -4.06 3.31
N GLU A 36 -13.80 -4.17 3.36
CA GLU A 36 -13.03 -4.96 2.41
C GLU A 36 -13.44 -6.44 2.44
N GLN A 37 -13.61 -7.02 3.64
CA GLN A 37 -14.08 -8.39 3.83
C GLN A 37 -15.49 -8.62 3.29
N GLN A 38 -16.33 -7.57 3.23
CA GLN A 38 -17.67 -7.61 2.64
C GLN A 38 -17.67 -7.37 1.12
N GLY A 39 -16.51 -7.18 0.49
CA GLY A 39 -16.41 -6.80 -0.93
C GLY A 39 -16.84 -5.36 -1.22
N ARG A 40 -17.04 -4.54 -0.19
CA ARG A 40 -17.49 -3.14 -0.32
C ARG A 40 -16.29 -2.22 -0.50
N THR A 41 -15.63 -2.34 -1.66
CA THR A 41 -14.36 -1.66 -1.96
C THR A 41 -14.43 -0.14 -1.82
N ALA A 42 -15.51 0.49 -2.29
CA ALA A 42 -15.66 1.95 -2.22
C ALA A 42 -15.78 2.45 -0.76
N ASP A 43 -16.51 1.72 0.08
CA ASP A 43 -16.63 2.05 1.50
C ASP A 43 -15.31 1.79 2.23
N ALA A 44 -14.61 0.70 1.91
CA ALA A 44 -13.28 0.41 2.46
C ALA A 44 -12.28 1.53 2.16
N LEU A 45 -12.21 1.98 0.89
CA LEU A 45 -11.37 3.10 0.49
C LEU A 45 -11.70 4.38 1.25
N ARG A 46 -13.00 4.70 1.43
CA ARG A 46 -13.41 5.87 2.22
C ARG A 46 -12.90 5.78 3.65
N GLN A 47 -13.00 4.61 4.29
CA GLN A 47 -12.52 4.45 5.67
C GLN A 47 -11.00 4.54 5.76
N TYR A 48 -10.24 3.98 4.81
CA TYR A 48 -8.78 4.15 4.80
C TYR A 48 -8.34 5.60 4.55
N GLN A 49 -9.07 6.36 3.74
CA GLN A 49 -8.83 7.79 3.56
C GLN A 49 -9.08 8.56 4.86
N LEU A 50 -10.13 8.21 5.61
CA LEU A 50 -10.39 8.79 6.93
C LEU A 50 -9.29 8.41 7.92
N ALA A 51 -8.82 7.16 7.92
CA ALA A 51 -7.70 6.72 8.76
C ALA A 51 -6.42 7.51 8.46
N TYR A 52 -6.12 7.71 7.18
CA TYR A 52 -5.00 8.53 6.72
C TYR A 52 -5.12 9.99 7.18
N GLY A 53 -6.30 10.62 7.01
CA GLY A 53 -6.51 12.02 7.35
C GLY A 53 -6.65 12.33 8.85
N ASN A 54 -6.86 11.32 9.70
CA ASN A 54 -7.07 11.47 11.16
C ASN A 54 -5.95 10.85 12.00
N GLY A 55 -4.84 10.42 11.40
CA GLY A 55 -3.67 9.93 12.12
C GLY A 55 -2.47 10.87 12.01
N SER A 56 -1.52 10.73 12.92
CA SER A 56 -0.20 11.34 12.75
C SER A 56 0.63 10.55 11.74
N ASP A 57 1.62 11.20 11.14
CA ASP A 57 2.53 10.61 10.15
C ASP A 57 3.25 9.34 10.65
N ASN A 58 3.51 9.25 11.97
CA ASN A 58 4.13 8.08 12.60
C ASN A 58 3.12 6.98 13.00
N SER A 59 1.82 7.18 12.75
CA SER A 59 0.80 6.20 13.10
C SER A 59 0.91 4.95 12.23
N GLU A 60 1.03 3.78 12.86
CA GLU A 60 1.04 2.51 12.12
C GLU A 60 -0.24 2.31 11.29
N TYR A 61 -1.37 2.87 11.75
CA TYR A 61 -2.66 2.74 11.08
C TYR A 61 -2.76 3.63 9.84
N VAL A 62 -2.05 4.75 9.82
CA VAL A 62 -1.87 5.57 8.61
C VAL A 62 -1.08 4.78 7.58
N ARG A 63 0.06 4.18 7.96
CA ARG A 63 0.87 3.32 7.09
C ARG A 63 0.08 2.12 6.55
N LYS A 64 -0.62 1.39 7.43
CA LYS A 64 -1.47 0.25 7.05
C LYS A 64 -2.58 0.66 6.08
N SER A 65 -3.19 1.84 6.29
CA SER A 65 -4.25 2.37 5.42
C SER A 65 -3.71 2.76 4.04
N ILE A 66 -2.52 3.37 3.95
CA ILE A 66 -1.88 3.69 2.67
C ILE A 66 -1.63 2.41 1.86
N ASN A 67 -1.06 1.39 2.49
CA ASN A 67 -0.85 0.10 1.83
C ASN A 67 -2.17 -0.53 1.37
N ALA A 68 -3.19 -0.56 2.23
CA ALA A 68 -4.50 -1.10 1.89
C ALA A 68 -5.15 -0.36 0.71
N MET A 69 -5.08 0.98 0.67
CA MET A 69 -5.54 1.77 -0.48
C MET A 69 -4.77 1.41 -1.75
N GLY A 70 -3.44 1.30 -1.69
CA GLY A 70 -2.61 0.91 -2.83
C GLY A 70 -3.01 -0.43 -3.43
N GLN A 71 -3.21 -1.44 -2.58
CA GLN A 71 -3.65 -2.78 -3.01
C GLN A 71 -5.06 -2.75 -3.62
N LEU A 72 -6.00 -2.01 -3.02
CA LEU A 72 -7.35 -1.87 -3.56
C LEU A 72 -7.37 -1.15 -4.91
N TYR A 73 -6.58 -0.09 -5.08
CA TYR A 73 -6.46 0.59 -6.36
C TYR A 73 -5.85 -0.31 -7.43
N LEU A 74 -4.81 -1.06 -7.09
CA LEU A 74 -4.17 -1.99 -8.01
C LEU A 74 -5.13 -3.10 -8.44
N ALA A 75 -5.90 -3.67 -7.51
CA ALA A 75 -6.93 -4.67 -7.79
C ALA A 75 -8.05 -4.12 -8.69
N ALA A 76 -8.37 -2.83 -8.56
CA ALA A 76 -9.31 -2.13 -9.44
C ALA A 76 -8.71 -1.69 -10.79
N GLY A 77 -7.45 -2.04 -11.08
CA GLY A 77 -6.75 -1.62 -12.31
C GLY A 77 -6.31 -0.16 -12.33
N ARG A 78 -6.56 0.60 -11.26
CA ARG A 78 -6.19 2.01 -11.08
C ARG A 78 -4.71 2.14 -10.68
N ARG A 79 -3.83 1.80 -11.62
CA ARG A 79 -2.37 1.71 -11.40
C ARG A 79 -1.74 3.02 -10.94
N ASP A 80 -2.16 4.16 -11.47
CA ASP A 80 -1.59 5.46 -11.10
C ASP A 80 -1.93 5.86 -9.65
N ASP A 81 -3.16 5.59 -9.22
CA ASP A 81 -3.60 5.82 -7.84
C ASP A 81 -2.85 4.89 -6.89
N ALA A 82 -2.68 3.62 -7.26
CA ALA A 82 -1.91 2.65 -6.51
C ALA A 82 -0.45 3.06 -6.37
N LEU A 83 0.20 3.45 -7.48
CA LEU A 83 1.57 3.93 -7.51
C LEU A 83 1.75 5.15 -6.60
N THR A 84 0.77 6.06 -6.58
CA THR A 84 0.77 7.22 -5.68
C THR A 84 0.77 6.78 -4.21
N GLN A 85 -0.02 5.78 -3.83
CA GLN A 85 -0.03 5.27 -2.45
C GLN A 85 1.28 4.55 -2.09
N PHE A 86 1.81 3.71 -2.97
CA PHE A 86 3.06 3.00 -2.68
C PHE A 86 4.27 3.94 -2.62
N ARG A 87 4.28 5.03 -3.39
CA ARG A 87 5.28 6.09 -3.24
C ARG A 87 5.20 6.79 -1.89
N ARG A 88 4.00 7.11 -1.40
CA ARG A 88 3.82 7.62 -0.03
C ARG A 88 4.35 6.62 1.01
N SER A 89 4.04 5.34 0.86
CA SER A 89 4.56 4.28 1.74
C SER A 89 6.09 4.26 1.76
N TYR A 90 6.74 4.41 0.60
CA TYR A 90 8.19 4.52 0.49
C TYR A 90 8.73 5.76 1.22
N ASP A 91 8.11 6.93 1.04
CA ASP A 91 8.55 8.18 1.66
C ASP A 91 8.44 8.13 3.20
N TYR A 92 7.37 7.52 3.72
CA TYR A 92 7.23 7.25 5.15
C TYR A 92 8.33 6.31 5.65
N ALA A 93 8.57 5.22 4.93
CA ALA A 93 9.57 4.23 5.30
C ALA A 93 10.99 4.81 5.28
N ALA A 94 11.31 5.63 4.27
CA ALA A 94 12.58 6.33 4.19
C ALA A 94 12.76 7.30 5.37
N SER A 95 11.72 8.06 5.70
CA SER A 95 11.74 8.99 6.84
C SER A 95 11.94 8.26 8.17
N SER A 96 11.36 7.06 8.32
CA SER A 96 11.52 6.22 9.51
C SER A 96 12.72 5.27 9.46
N HIS A 97 13.55 5.31 8.41
CA HIS A 97 14.67 4.39 8.19
C HIS A 97 14.27 2.89 8.20
N ASP A 98 13.06 2.58 7.76
CA ASP A 98 12.51 1.23 7.68
C ASP A 98 12.85 0.62 6.31
N THR A 99 14.07 0.08 6.19
CA THR A 99 14.58 -0.48 4.93
C THR A 99 13.70 -1.61 4.39
N VAL A 100 13.13 -2.43 5.27
CA VAL A 100 12.24 -3.53 4.87
C VAL A 100 11.00 -2.95 4.19
N LEU A 101 10.34 -1.95 4.78
CA LEU A 101 9.17 -1.35 4.14
C LEU A 101 9.53 -0.57 2.87
N MET A 102 10.70 0.07 2.79
CA MET A 102 11.18 0.70 1.55
C MET A 102 11.26 -0.33 0.40
N VAL A 103 11.85 -1.50 0.67
CA VAL A 103 11.97 -2.61 -0.29
C VAL A 103 10.60 -3.13 -0.73
N LEU A 104 9.68 -3.36 0.22
CA LEU A 104 8.34 -3.85 -0.09
C LEU A 104 7.53 -2.81 -0.89
N SER A 105 7.71 -1.52 -0.59
CA SER A 105 7.06 -0.43 -1.34
C SER A 105 7.57 -0.38 -2.78
N LEU A 106 8.88 -0.56 -3.01
CA LEU A 106 9.45 -0.65 -4.36
C LEU A 106 8.93 -1.85 -5.14
N ARG A 107 8.76 -3.02 -4.49
CA ARG A 107 8.11 -4.19 -5.12
C ARG A 107 6.68 -3.84 -5.56
N ASP A 108 5.90 -3.20 -4.69
CA ASP A 108 4.51 -2.87 -5.01
C ASP A 108 4.39 -1.77 -6.09
N MET A 109 5.32 -0.81 -6.12
CA MET A 109 5.48 0.13 -7.24
C MET A 109 5.81 -0.60 -8.54
N SER A 110 6.72 -1.59 -8.51
CA SER A 110 7.04 -2.42 -9.68
C SER A 110 5.77 -3.09 -10.23
N ARG A 111 4.94 -3.70 -9.37
CA ARG A 111 3.67 -4.31 -9.78
C ARG A 111 2.71 -3.33 -10.46
N CYS A 112 2.69 -2.07 -10.03
CA CYS A 112 1.90 -1.02 -10.68
C CYS A 112 2.44 -0.68 -12.07
N LEU A 113 3.76 -0.70 -12.25
CA LEU A 113 4.46 -0.34 -13.48
C LEU A 113 4.61 -1.50 -14.48
N ARG A 114 4.16 -2.71 -14.13
CA ARG A 114 4.14 -3.89 -15.01
C ARG A 114 3.13 -3.74 -16.15
N THR A 115 3.46 -2.86 -17.08
CA THR A 115 2.79 -2.61 -18.35
C THR A 115 3.85 -2.49 -19.44
N PRO A 116 3.54 -2.76 -20.72
CA PRO A 116 4.54 -2.70 -21.78
C PRO A 116 5.28 -1.37 -21.85
N GLU A 117 4.59 -0.26 -21.61
CA GLU A 117 5.15 1.09 -21.64
C GLU A 117 6.14 1.33 -20.48
N TRP A 118 5.76 0.92 -19.27
CA TRP A 118 6.49 1.25 -18.04
C TRP A 118 7.38 0.12 -17.51
N LEU A 119 7.52 -0.98 -18.24
CA LEU A 119 8.30 -2.14 -17.85
C LEU A 119 9.76 -1.83 -17.46
N PRO A 120 10.49 -0.91 -18.15
CA PRO A 120 11.82 -0.49 -17.69
C PRO A 120 11.80 0.18 -16.31
N SER A 121 10.75 0.93 -16.00
CA SER A 121 10.59 1.56 -14.68
C SER A 121 10.25 0.53 -13.59
N ALA A 122 9.51 -0.52 -13.95
CA ALA A 122 9.27 -1.67 -13.05
C ALA A 122 10.59 -2.39 -12.71
N ALA A 123 11.45 -2.63 -13.70
CA ALA A 123 12.78 -3.22 -13.48
C ALA A 123 13.66 -2.33 -12.58
N ASN A 124 13.66 -1.02 -12.80
CA ASN A 124 14.41 -0.09 -11.96
C ASN A 124 13.97 -0.09 -10.49
N CYS A 125 12.68 -0.31 -10.21
CA CYS A 125 12.21 -0.48 -8.84
C CYS A 125 12.86 -1.68 -8.15
N PHE A 126 13.03 -2.79 -8.85
CA PHE A 126 13.71 -3.97 -8.31
C PHE A 126 15.22 -3.77 -8.15
N GLU A 127 15.88 -3.06 -9.06
CA GLU A 127 17.30 -2.69 -8.92
C GLU A 127 17.54 -1.87 -7.64
N ARG A 128 16.68 -0.86 -7.40
CA ARG A 128 16.73 -0.07 -6.17
C ARG A 128 16.44 -0.90 -4.93
N ALA A 129 15.52 -1.85 -5.02
CA ALA A 129 15.21 -2.76 -3.93
C ALA A 129 16.40 -3.65 -3.58
N ASP A 130 17.12 -4.17 -4.59
CA ASP A 130 18.30 -5.01 -4.38
C ASP A 130 19.50 -4.25 -3.80
N GLN A 131 19.69 -2.99 -4.19
CA GLN A 131 20.68 -2.11 -3.56
C GLN A 131 20.42 -1.97 -2.05
N LEU A 132 19.16 -1.71 -1.68
CA LEU A 132 18.76 -1.61 -0.28
C LEU A 132 18.95 -2.94 0.46
N ILE A 133 18.52 -4.05 -0.13
CA ILE A 133 18.67 -5.39 0.45
C ILE A 133 20.16 -5.73 0.68
N THR A 134 21.02 -5.44 -0.29
CA THR A 134 22.47 -5.64 -0.19
C THR A 134 23.05 -4.82 0.95
N SER A 135 22.71 -3.53 1.01
CA SER A 135 23.24 -2.62 2.03
C SER A 135 22.81 -2.97 3.45
N ALA A 136 21.63 -3.59 3.61
CA ALA A 136 21.07 -3.98 4.90
C ALA A 136 21.23 -5.47 5.22
N HIS A 137 21.96 -6.24 4.39
CA HIS A 137 22.17 -7.68 4.56
C HIS A 137 20.87 -8.49 4.71
N LEU A 138 19.84 -8.15 3.93
CA LEU A 138 18.50 -8.76 3.99
C LEU A 138 18.32 -9.92 3.00
N ASP A 139 19.27 -10.87 2.96
CA ASP A 139 19.29 -11.93 1.93
C ASP A 139 18.03 -12.80 1.91
N SER A 140 17.40 -13.01 3.07
CA SER A 140 16.10 -13.72 3.15
C SER A 140 15.01 -12.98 2.36
N LEU A 141 15.00 -11.65 2.42
CA LEU A 141 14.05 -10.83 1.67
C LEU A 141 14.36 -10.86 0.17
N ARG A 142 15.64 -10.91 -0.23
CA ARG A 142 16.01 -11.13 -1.63
C ARG A 142 15.38 -12.40 -2.18
N GLN A 143 15.51 -13.51 -1.46
CA GLN A 143 14.97 -14.80 -1.91
C GLN A 143 13.43 -14.79 -2.04
N GLN A 144 12.74 -14.05 -1.17
CA GLN A 144 11.28 -13.90 -1.26
C GLN A 144 10.84 -13.13 -2.52
N LEU A 145 11.64 -12.15 -2.97
CA LEU A 145 11.29 -11.25 -4.08
C LEU A 145 11.87 -11.70 -5.43
N LEU A 146 12.83 -12.63 -5.41
CA LEU A 146 13.55 -13.11 -6.60
C LEU A 146 12.62 -13.59 -7.74
N PRO A 147 11.53 -14.34 -7.48
CA PRO A 147 10.64 -14.77 -8.56
C PRO A 147 9.98 -13.61 -9.30
N GLU A 148 9.48 -12.60 -8.57
CA GLU A 148 8.83 -11.43 -9.16
C GLU A 148 9.82 -10.56 -9.93
N TRP A 149 11.04 -10.43 -9.41
CA TRP A 149 12.09 -9.68 -10.09
C TRP A 149 12.50 -10.37 -11.39
N THR A 150 12.75 -11.68 -11.34
CA THR A 150 13.16 -12.47 -12.50
C THR A 150 12.11 -12.39 -13.61
N ASP A 151 10.84 -12.53 -13.26
CA ASP A 151 9.71 -12.39 -14.18
C ASP A 151 9.71 -11.03 -14.91
N VAL A 152 9.95 -9.92 -14.18
CA VAL A 152 10.05 -8.59 -14.80
C VAL A 152 11.26 -8.46 -15.72
N LEU A 153 12.42 -9.01 -15.34
CA LEU A 153 13.62 -8.98 -16.18
C LEU A 153 13.44 -9.80 -17.46
N THR A 154 12.80 -10.97 -17.36
CA THR A 154 12.50 -11.83 -18.51
C THR A 154 11.59 -11.10 -19.50
N GLN A 155 10.47 -10.53 -19.03
CA GLN A 155 9.57 -9.74 -19.87
C GLN A 155 10.30 -8.55 -20.53
N LEU A 156 11.24 -7.92 -19.82
CA LEU A 156 12.03 -6.81 -20.37
C LEU A 156 13.01 -7.29 -21.46
N GLY A 157 13.60 -8.48 -21.28
CA GLY A 157 14.44 -9.13 -22.28
C GLY A 157 13.67 -9.50 -23.54
N GLU A 158 12.50 -10.12 -23.39
CA GLU A 158 11.59 -10.45 -24.50
C GLU A 158 11.17 -9.22 -25.31
N LYS A 159 10.95 -8.07 -24.65
CA LYS A 159 10.64 -6.81 -25.36
C LYS A 159 11.85 -6.27 -26.13
N ARG A 160 13.07 -6.50 -25.65
CA ARG A 160 14.32 -6.03 -26.29
C ARG A 160 14.69 -6.85 -27.52
N ASP A 161 14.20 -8.08 -27.63
CA ASP A 161 14.32 -8.92 -28.83
C ASP A 161 13.03 -8.88 -29.66
N PRO A 162 12.86 -7.93 -30.59
CA PRO A 162 11.71 -7.95 -31.50
C PRO A 162 11.91 -9.04 -32.57
N THR A 163 11.58 -10.30 -32.23
CA THR A 163 11.43 -11.48 -33.11
C THR A 163 12.68 -12.01 -33.85
N PRO A 164 12.75 -13.33 -34.11
CA PRO A 164 13.91 -13.96 -34.70
C PRO A 164 14.04 -13.58 -36.18
N SER A 165 15.27 -13.39 -36.64
CA SER A 165 15.60 -13.32 -38.07
C SER A 165 14.80 -14.39 -38.83
N PRO A 166 14.11 -14.04 -39.94
CA PRO A 166 13.44 -15.06 -40.72
C PRO A 166 14.53 -16.01 -41.19
N SER A 167 14.53 -17.24 -40.65
CA SER A 167 15.33 -18.32 -41.19
C SER A 167 14.86 -18.48 -42.63
N LEU A 168 15.78 -18.18 -43.56
CA LEU A 168 15.67 -18.55 -44.96
C LEU A 168 15.52 -20.07 -45.00
N GLN A 169 14.28 -20.56 -44.94
CA GLN A 169 13.92 -21.91 -45.35
C GLN A 169 13.29 -21.82 -46.74
N GLY A 170 13.90 -22.55 -47.66
CA GLY A 170 13.39 -22.82 -49.01
C GLY A 170 14.09 -21.98 -50.07
N GLY A 171 14.83 -22.57 -51.01
CA GLY A 171 14.96 -23.97 -51.33
C GLY A 171 15.97 -24.16 -52.45
N GLU A 172 16.46 -25.40 -52.49
CA GLU A 172 17.00 -26.16 -53.65
C GLU A 172 18.05 -25.50 -54.55
#